data_AF-A0A662ULN3-F1
#
_entry.id   AF-A0A662ULN3-F1
#
_cell.length_a   1.000
_cell.length_b   1.000
_cell.length_c   1.000
_cell.angle_alpha   90.00
_cell.angle_beta   90.00
_cell.angle_gamma   90.00
#
_symmetry.space_group_name_H-M   'P 1'
#
loop_
_entity.id
_entity.type
_entity.pdbx_description
1 polymer ?
#
loop_
_entity_poly.entity_id
_entity_poly.type
_entity_poly.pdbx_seq_one_letter_code
_entity_poly.pdbx_strand_id
1 'polypeptide(L)'
;MSGSSRDVCSEAYVLDAAGLFASLPLTLPGNSYTTPLVAAEVIDSESKKSLEYALVSNKLVIMDPPKESIEKVREVARRIGELGNLSEADISILALAHTLLSRYRRVIVVTDDKSVQNVALYLGAEIYGIKRKTIRRPKLFSYVCPACGYESAEAGTCPVCGHKLRKRSRS
;
A
#
# COMPACT_ATOMS: atom_id res chain seq x y z
N MET A 1 -36.00 19.64 12.45
CA MET A 1 -35.12 19.08 13.51
C MET A 1 -34.97 17.61 13.15
N SER A 2 -33.83 17.04 12.81
CA SER A 2 -32.43 17.33 13.12
C SER A 2 -31.56 16.92 11.93
N GLY A 3 -30.58 17.74 11.60
CA GLY A 3 -29.68 17.53 10.47
C GLY A 3 -28.83 16.26 10.58
N SER A 4 -28.51 15.72 9.42
CA SER A 4 -27.41 14.78 9.23
C SER A 4 -26.70 15.18 7.93
N SER A 5 -26.11 16.37 7.94
CA SER A 5 -25.06 16.75 7.00
C SER A 5 -23.85 15.87 7.29
N ARG A 6 -23.85 14.65 6.76
CA ARG A 6 -22.61 13.90 6.58
C ARG A 6 -22.16 14.22 5.16
N ASP A 7 -21.35 15.25 5.02
CA ASP A 7 -20.38 15.32 3.94
C ASP A 7 -19.43 14.13 4.13
N VAL A 8 -19.89 12.94 3.75
CA VAL A 8 -19.06 11.76 3.68
C VAL A 8 -18.18 12.01 2.47
N CYS A 9 -16.96 12.48 2.68
CA CYS A 9 -15.90 12.31 1.69
C CYS A 9 -15.90 10.81 1.33
N SER A 10 -16.47 10.47 0.17
CA SER A 10 -16.82 9.09 -0.18
C SER A 10 -15.59 8.25 -0.51
N GLU A 11 -14.45 8.92 -0.71
CA GLU A 11 -13.22 8.36 -1.24
C GLU A 11 -12.02 8.91 -0.48
N ALA A 12 -11.09 8.02 -0.14
CA ALA A 12 -9.79 8.37 0.42
C ALA A 12 -8.69 7.82 -0.49
N TYR A 13 -7.71 8.66 -0.80
CA TYR A 13 -6.53 8.28 -1.57
C TYR A 13 -5.36 8.09 -0.63
N VAL A 14 -4.70 6.94 -0.69
CA VAL A 14 -3.49 6.67 0.09
C VAL A 14 -2.31 6.68 -0.87
N LEU A 15 -1.36 7.57 -0.63
CA LEU A 15 -0.30 7.89 -1.57
C LEU A 15 1.04 7.33 -1.12
N ASP A 16 1.70 6.57 -2.00
CA ASP A 16 3.12 6.27 -1.90
C ASP A 16 3.99 7.49 -2.28
N ALA A 17 5.31 7.34 -2.19
CA ALA A 17 6.24 8.41 -2.52
C ALA A 17 6.05 8.89 -3.98
N ALA A 18 5.80 7.97 -4.92
CA ALA A 18 5.56 8.32 -6.33
C ALA A 18 4.30 9.19 -6.50
N GLY A 19 3.24 8.92 -5.73
CA GLY A 19 2.03 9.74 -5.71
C GLY A 19 2.27 11.16 -5.21
N LEU A 20 3.14 11.30 -4.20
CA LEU A 20 3.56 12.60 -3.68
C LEU A 20 4.44 13.38 -4.68
N PHE A 21 5.43 12.72 -5.30
CA PHE A 21 6.29 13.32 -6.33
C PHE A 21 5.49 13.82 -7.54
N ALA A 22 4.40 13.13 -7.89
CA ALA A 22 3.50 13.54 -8.97
C ALA A 22 2.52 14.67 -8.57
N SER A 23 2.65 15.23 -7.35
CA SER A 23 1.76 16.29 -6.82
C SER A 23 0.27 15.92 -6.88
N LEU A 24 -0.05 14.62 -6.79
CA LEU A 24 -1.43 14.13 -6.85
C LEU A 24 -2.36 14.64 -5.75
N PRO A 25 -1.90 14.96 -4.52
CA PRO A 25 -2.80 15.56 -3.53
C PRO A 25 -3.54 16.81 -4.02
N LEU A 26 -2.93 17.57 -4.94
CA LEU A 26 -3.49 18.82 -5.46
C LEU A 26 -4.48 18.60 -6.62
N THR A 27 -4.45 17.44 -7.28
CA THR A 27 -5.25 17.15 -8.46
C THR A 27 -6.38 16.17 -8.19
N LEU A 28 -6.26 15.35 -7.14
CA LEU A 28 -7.27 14.37 -6.76
C LEU A 28 -8.51 15.06 -6.15
N PRO A 29 -9.71 14.53 -6.44
CA PRO A 29 -10.96 15.15 -5.99
C PRO A 29 -11.26 14.92 -4.51
N GLY A 30 -10.63 13.93 -3.87
CA GLY A 30 -10.89 13.52 -2.49
C GLY A 30 -9.73 13.80 -1.54
N ASN A 31 -9.86 13.31 -0.30
CA ASN A 31 -8.84 13.48 0.73
C ASN A 31 -7.66 12.55 0.45
N SER A 32 -6.45 13.11 0.49
CA SER A 32 -5.22 12.33 0.35
C SER A 32 -4.60 12.06 1.72
N TYR A 33 -4.04 10.87 1.86
CA TYR A 33 -3.42 10.37 3.07
C TYR A 33 -2.05 9.77 2.75
N THR A 34 -1.10 9.93 3.66
CA THR A 34 0.19 9.24 3.59
C THR A 34 0.72 9.00 5.00
N THR A 35 1.79 8.22 5.13
CA THR A 35 2.44 7.96 6.42
C THR A 35 3.66 8.84 6.62
N PRO A 36 4.10 9.08 7.86
CA PRO A 36 5.34 9.79 8.13
C PRO A 36 6.57 9.15 7.46
N LEU A 37 6.61 7.81 7.38
CA LEU A 37 7.69 7.08 6.73
C LEU A 37 7.82 7.47 5.24
N VAL A 38 6.70 7.53 4.53
CA VAL A 38 6.70 7.93 3.11
C VAL A 38 6.94 9.42 2.95
N ALA A 39 6.35 10.26 3.81
CA ALA A 39 6.60 11.70 3.78
C ALA A 39 8.09 12.03 4.00
N ALA A 40 8.79 11.25 4.82
CA ALA A 40 10.23 11.38 5.05
C ALA A 40 11.10 10.94 3.86
N GLU A 41 10.58 10.21 2.89
CA GLU A 41 11.30 9.93 1.63
C GLU A 41 11.26 11.12 0.67
N VAL A 42 10.24 11.98 0.80
CA VAL A 42 10.00 13.14 -0.07
C VAL A 42 10.65 14.39 0.51
N ILE A 43 11.98 14.41 0.56
CA ILE A 43 12.78 15.50 1.16
C ILE A 43 13.38 16.46 0.12
N ASP A 44 13.47 16.09 -1.16
CA ASP A 44 14.20 16.92 -2.13
C ASP A 44 13.44 18.20 -2.57
N SER A 45 14.21 19.25 -2.84
CA SER A 45 13.81 20.67 -2.79
C SER A 45 12.66 21.11 -3.69
N GLU A 46 12.41 20.43 -4.82
CA GLU A 46 11.28 20.75 -5.72
C GLU A 46 9.95 20.17 -5.22
N SER A 47 9.96 18.96 -4.63
CA SER A 47 8.72 18.28 -4.20
C SER A 47 8.23 18.75 -2.83
N LYS A 48 9.12 19.37 -2.05
CA LYS A 48 8.82 19.90 -0.72
C LYS A 48 7.77 21.02 -0.75
N LYS A 49 7.82 21.92 -1.74
CA LYS A 49 6.85 23.02 -1.86
C LYS A 49 5.44 22.49 -2.13
N SER A 50 5.29 21.56 -3.07
CA SER A 50 3.99 20.93 -3.37
C SER A 50 3.44 20.18 -2.16
N LEU A 51 4.31 19.49 -1.41
CA LEU A 51 3.94 18.82 -0.17
C LEU A 51 3.45 19.81 0.90
N GLU A 52 4.20 20.88 1.15
CA GLU A 52 3.83 21.94 2.09
C GLU A 52 2.49 22.59 1.72
N TYR A 53 2.28 22.91 0.43
CA TYR A 53 0.99 23.43 -0.05
C TYR A 53 -0.14 22.44 0.18
N ALA A 54 0.07 21.14 -0.09
CA ALA A 54 -0.95 20.12 0.13
C ALA A 54 -1.31 19.97 1.61
N LEU A 55 -0.35 20.11 2.52
CA LEU A 55 -0.58 20.08 3.97
C LEU A 55 -1.35 21.32 4.45
N VAL A 56 -0.90 22.52 4.07
CA VAL A 56 -1.55 23.78 4.49
C VAL A 56 -2.96 23.92 3.92
N SER A 57 -3.20 23.41 2.72
CA SER A 57 -4.53 23.40 2.09
C SER A 57 -5.45 22.27 2.58
N ASN A 58 -5.05 21.48 3.58
CA ASN A 58 -5.76 20.29 4.06
C ASN A 58 -6.08 19.26 2.96
N LYS A 59 -5.29 19.26 1.88
CA LYS A 59 -5.41 18.29 0.78
C LYS A 59 -4.67 16.99 1.05
N LEU A 60 -3.66 17.03 1.91
CA LEU A 60 -2.91 15.87 2.39
C LEU A 60 -2.95 15.80 3.91
N VAL A 61 -3.18 14.60 4.43
CA VAL A 61 -3.08 14.28 5.85
C VAL A 61 -1.99 13.24 6.07
N ILE A 62 -1.01 13.57 6.90
CA ILE A 62 0.01 12.63 7.35
C ILE A 62 -0.47 11.98 8.64
N MET A 63 -0.55 10.65 8.68
CA MET A 63 -1.06 9.91 9.84
C MET A 63 -0.41 8.53 9.94
N ASP A 64 -0.06 8.12 11.16
CA ASP A 64 0.39 6.75 11.43
C ASP A 64 -0.78 5.77 11.50
N PRO A 65 -0.65 4.58 10.90
CA PRO A 65 -1.61 3.51 11.12
C PRO A 65 -1.46 2.91 12.53
N PRO A 66 -2.55 2.40 13.12
CA PRO A 66 -2.49 1.64 14.37
C PRO A 66 -1.69 0.34 14.18
N LYS A 67 -1.04 -0.13 15.25
CA LYS A 67 -0.24 -1.37 15.26
C LYS A 67 -1.04 -2.59 14.79
N GLU A 68 -2.30 -2.67 15.18
CA GLU A 68 -3.22 -3.73 14.76
C GLU A 68 -3.35 -3.83 13.23
N SER A 69 -3.43 -2.68 12.54
CA SER A 69 -3.46 -2.66 11.07
C SER A 69 -2.13 -3.08 10.46
N ILE A 70 -1.00 -2.69 11.08
CA ILE A 70 0.34 -3.11 10.62
C ILE A 70 0.48 -4.64 10.72
N GLU A 71 0.11 -5.21 11.86
CA GLU A 71 0.14 -6.67 12.08
C GLU A 71 -0.77 -7.39 11.09
N LYS A 72 -1.99 -6.87 10.88
CA LYS A 72 -2.94 -7.46 9.93
C LYS A 72 -2.39 -7.47 8.50
N VAL A 73 -1.78 -6.37 8.06
CA VAL A 73 -1.17 -6.29 6.73
C VAL A 73 0.00 -7.24 6.60
N ARG A 74 0.86 -7.36 7.63
CA ARG A 74 1.97 -8.32 7.63
C ARG A 74 1.46 -9.77 7.53
N GLU A 75 0.39 -10.11 8.25
CA GLU A 75 -0.27 -11.41 8.17
C GLU A 75 -0.77 -11.69 6.75
N VAL A 76 -1.52 -10.74 6.16
CA VAL A 76 -2.05 -10.86 4.80
C VAL A 76 -0.91 -11.00 3.79
N ALA A 77 0.10 -10.14 3.86
CA ALA A 77 1.26 -10.15 2.97
C ALA A 77 2.04 -11.47 3.06
N ARG A 78 2.18 -12.04 4.27
CA ARG A 78 2.81 -13.36 4.45
C ARG A 78 1.99 -14.45 3.79
N ARG A 79 0.68 -14.48 4.06
CA ARG A 79 -0.25 -15.48 3.53
C ARG A 79 -0.27 -15.51 2.00
N ILE A 80 -0.15 -14.36 1.35
CA ILE A 80 -0.16 -14.25 -0.12
C ILE A 80 1.22 -14.31 -0.76
N GLY A 81 2.29 -14.45 0.04
CA GLY A 81 3.67 -14.55 -0.44
C GLY A 81 4.27 -13.23 -0.94
N GLU A 82 3.81 -12.10 -0.43
CA GLU A 82 4.32 -10.76 -0.77
C GLU A 82 5.19 -10.12 0.31
N LEU A 83 5.14 -10.59 1.56
CA LEU A 83 5.83 -9.95 2.69
C LEU A 83 7.31 -9.66 2.41
N GLY A 84 8.03 -10.58 1.77
CA GLY A 84 9.46 -10.41 1.46
C GLY A 84 9.79 -9.38 0.37
N ASN A 85 8.79 -8.80 -0.31
CA ASN A 85 8.98 -7.78 -1.34
C ASN A 85 8.49 -6.38 -0.90
N LEU A 86 7.99 -6.25 0.33
CA LEU A 86 7.48 -4.99 0.87
C LEU A 86 8.52 -4.38 1.80
N SER A 87 8.76 -3.08 1.64
CA SER A 87 9.50 -2.27 2.62
C SER A 87 8.61 -1.91 3.83
N GLU A 88 9.21 -1.33 4.87
CA GLU A 88 8.46 -0.79 6.00
C GLU A 88 7.54 0.38 5.58
N ALA A 89 7.98 1.20 4.62
CA ALA A 89 7.15 2.26 4.05
C ALA A 89 5.92 1.67 3.34
N ASP A 90 6.10 0.61 2.54
CA ASP A 90 4.99 -0.09 1.87
C ASP A 90 4.00 -0.67 2.88
N ILE A 91 4.49 -1.34 3.92
CA ILE A 91 3.65 -1.89 5.00
C ILE A 91 2.87 -0.76 5.68
N SER A 92 3.50 0.38 5.94
CA SER A 92 2.84 1.52 6.59
C SER A 92 1.70 2.08 5.73
N ILE A 93 1.90 2.22 4.42
CA ILE A 93 0.87 2.69 3.49
C ILE A 93 -0.30 1.72 3.39
N LEU A 94 -0.01 0.43 3.27
CA LEU A 94 -1.03 -0.62 3.22
C LEU A 94 -1.82 -0.68 4.53
N ALA A 95 -1.16 -0.50 5.68
CA ALA A 95 -1.81 -0.46 6.99
C ALA A 95 -2.68 0.79 7.17
N LEU A 96 -2.24 1.93 6.62
CA LEU A 96 -3.04 3.14 6.58
C LEU A 96 -4.30 2.93 5.71
N ALA A 97 -4.15 2.34 4.52
CA ALA A 97 -5.28 1.98 3.67
C ALA A 97 -6.27 1.05 4.38
N HIS A 98 -5.78 -0.01 5.04
CA HIS A 98 -6.62 -0.92 5.83
C HIS A 98 -7.42 -0.18 6.91
N THR A 99 -6.80 0.76 7.60
CA THR A 99 -7.44 1.55 8.66
C THR A 99 -8.55 2.44 8.09
N LEU A 100 -8.33 3.02 6.91
CA LEU A 100 -9.30 3.91 6.27
C LEU A 100 -10.50 3.17 5.69
N LEU A 101 -10.39 1.88 5.38
CA LEU A 101 -11.51 1.06 4.89
C LEU A 101 -12.69 1.00 5.87
N SER A 102 -12.44 1.19 7.17
CA SER A 102 -13.51 1.24 8.18
C SER A 102 -14.27 2.58 8.20
N ARG A 103 -13.70 3.62 7.60
CA ARG A 103 -14.22 5.00 7.62
C ARG A 103 -14.74 5.48 6.27
N TYR A 104 -14.16 4.96 5.19
CA TYR A 104 -14.41 5.39 3.82
C TYR A 104 -15.06 4.29 3.00
N ARG A 105 -16.00 4.67 2.12
CA ARG A 105 -16.67 3.73 1.22
C ARG A 105 -15.71 3.20 0.15
N ARG A 106 -14.80 4.04 -0.33
CA ARG A 106 -13.75 3.67 -1.29
C ARG A 106 -12.40 4.15 -0.77
N VAL A 107 -11.43 3.25 -0.73
CA VAL A 107 -10.04 3.60 -0.44
C VAL A 107 -9.22 3.20 -1.65
N ILE A 108 -8.49 4.16 -2.20
CA ILE A 108 -7.69 3.99 -3.41
C ILE A 108 -6.21 4.12 -3.03
N VAL A 109 -5.46 3.03 -3.17
CA VAL A 109 -4.00 3.06 -3.01
C VAL A 109 -3.38 3.49 -4.33
N VAL A 110 -2.68 4.62 -4.30
CA VAL A 110 -1.97 5.16 -5.45
C VAL A 110 -0.54 4.67 -5.41
N THR A 111 -0.18 3.81 -6.37
CA THR A 111 1.17 3.24 -6.45
C THR A 111 1.43 2.58 -7.80
N ASP A 112 2.69 2.62 -8.22
CA ASP A 112 3.19 1.88 -9.40
C ASP A 112 3.86 0.53 -9.03
N ASP A 113 3.96 0.19 -7.73
CA ASP A 113 4.51 -1.08 -7.27
C ASP A 113 3.48 -2.22 -7.30
N LYS A 114 3.82 -3.32 -7.98
CA LYS A 114 2.91 -4.45 -8.17
C LYS A 114 2.66 -5.25 -6.89
N SER A 115 3.62 -5.33 -5.99
CA SER A 115 3.50 -6.03 -4.70
C SER A 115 2.54 -5.25 -3.81
N VAL A 116 2.69 -3.92 -3.75
CA VAL A 116 1.77 -3.04 -3.01
C VAL A 116 0.36 -3.11 -3.60
N GLN A 117 0.22 -3.00 -4.93
CA GLN A 117 -1.09 -3.18 -5.59
C GLN A 117 -1.75 -4.51 -5.24
N ASN A 118 -0.99 -5.59 -5.22
CA ASN A 118 -1.52 -6.92 -4.93
C ASN A 118 -2.07 -7.01 -3.51
N VAL A 119 -1.31 -6.52 -2.52
CA VAL A 119 -1.74 -6.53 -1.11
C VAL A 119 -2.94 -5.59 -0.92
N ALA A 120 -2.93 -4.40 -1.53
CA ALA A 120 -4.05 -3.46 -1.47
C ALA A 120 -5.37 -4.08 -1.96
N LEU A 121 -5.34 -4.79 -3.09
CA LEU A 121 -6.49 -5.52 -3.60
C LEU A 121 -6.97 -6.60 -2.62
N TYR A 122 -6.05 -7.32 -1.96
CA TYR A 122 -6.39 -8.32 -0.94
C TYR A 122 -7.03 -7.74 0.32
N LEU A 123 -6.71 -6.50 0.66
CA LEU A 123 -7.32 -5.78 1.78
C LEU A 123 -8.71 -5.24 1.42
N GLY A 124 -9.10 -5.26 0.14
CA GLY A 124 -10.36 -4.70 -0.35
C GLY A 124 -10.26 -3.23 -0.77
N ALA A 125 -9.05 -2.69 -0.87
CA ALA A 125 -8.82 -1.37 -1.44
C ALA A 125 -8.78 -1.42 -2.97
N GLU A 126 -9.14 -0.31 -3.60
CA GLU A 126 -8.93 -0.08 -5.02
C GLU A 126 -7.49 0.40 -5.27
N ILE A 127 -7.05 0.34 -6.51
CA ILE A 127 -5.70 0.75 -6.89
C ILE A 127 -5.71 1.74 -8.04
N TYR A 128 -4.79 2.70 -8.00
CA TYR A 128 -4.56 3.67 -9.06
C TYR A 128 -3.07 3.74 -9.38
N GLY A 129 -2.71 3.40 -10.62
CA GLY A 129 -1.33 3.49 -11.11
C GLY A 129 -1.08 4.87 -11.69
N ILE A 130 0.14 5.37 -11.55
CA ILE A 130 0.54 6.69 -12.03
C ILE A 130 1.03 6.57 -13.48
N LYS A 131 2.03 5.71 -13.70
CA LYS A 131 2.61 5.45 -15.02
C LYS A 131 2.34 4.02 -15.49
N ARG A 132 2.10 3.09 -14.57
CA ARG A 132 1.97 1.65 -14.88
C ARG A 132 0.52 1.19 -14.86
N LYS A 133 0.22 0.17 -15.69
CA LYS A 133 -1.10 -0.49 -15.68
C LYS A 133 -1.33 -1.18 -14.33
N THR A 134 -2.52 -0.97 -13.79
CA THR A 134 -3.00 -1.59 -12.56
C THR A 134 -3.33 -3.06 -12.74
N ILE A 135 -3.07 -3.86 -11.69
CA ILE A 135 -3.45 -5.27 -11.65
C ILE A 135 -4.97 -5.41 -11.53
N ARG A 136 -5.59 -6.26 -12.35
CA ARG A 136 -7.06 -6.46 -12.33
C ARG A 136 -7.54 -7.43 -11.25
N ARG A 137 -6.70 -8.39 -10.86
CA ARG A 137 -7.04 -9.44 -9.90
C ARG A 137 -5.85 -9.75 -9.00
N PRO A 138 -6.06 -9.90 -7.68
CA PRO A 138 -5.01 -10.28 -6.76
C PRO A 138 -4.43 -11.65 -7.13
N LYS A 139 -3.13 -11.84 -6.86
CA LYS A 139 -2.37 -13.07 -7.14
C LYS A 139 -1.81 -13.66 -5.85
N LEU A 140 -1.82 -14.98 -5.76
CA LEU A 140 -1.17 -15.72 -4.69
C LEU A 140 0.24 -16.13 -5.14
N PHE A 141 1.19 -16.05 -4.22
CA PHE A 141 2.55 -16.50 -4.44
C PHE A 141 2.98 -17.49 -3.36
N SER A 142 3.83 -18.43 -3.74
CA SER A 142 4.58 -19.27 -2.83
C SER A 142 6.05 -19.31 -3.26
N TYR A 143 6.92 -19.61 -2.31
CA TYR A 143 8.35 -19.79 -2.54
C TYR A 143 8.64 -21.28 -2.60
N VAL A 144 9.08 -21.77 -3.75
CA VAL A 144 9.31 -23.20 -3.99
C VAL A 144 10.78 -23.47 -4.23
N CYS A 145 11.32 -24.51 -3.61
CA CYS A 145 12.67 -24.98 -3.86
C CYS A 145 12.75 -25.63 -5.24
N PRO A 146 13.64 -25.17 -6.14
CA PRO A 146 13.76 -25.73 -7.48
C PRO A 146 14.34 -27.15 -7.51
N ALA A 147 15.00 -27.61 -6.43
CA ALA A 147 15.67 -28.90 -6.38
C ALA A 147 14.80 -30.00 -5.75
N CYS A 148 14.21 -29.75 -4.57
CA CYS A 148 13.44 -30.75 -3.83
C CYS A 148 11.93 -30.48 -3.77
N GLY A 149 11.45 -29.33 -4.27
CA GLY A 149 10.03 -28.98 -4.26
C GLY A 149 9.47 -28.45 -2.93
N TYR A 150 10.31 -28.27 -1.90
CA TYR A 150 9.87 -27.66 -0.63
C TYR A 150 9.17 -26.31 -0.85
N GLU A 151 7.98 -26.13 -0.26
CA GLU A 151 7.21 -24.90 -0.32
C GLU A 151 7.30 -24.07 0.97
N SER A 152 7.37 -22.76 0.83
CA SER A 152 7.38 -21.77 1.90
C SER A 152 6.48 -20.59 1.54
N ALA A 153 5.93 -19.92 2.55
CA ALA A 153 5.25 -18.63 2.38
C ALA A 153 6.25 -17.46 2.26
N GLU A 154 7.48 -17.66 2.75
CA GLU A 154 8.51 -16.63 2.83
C GLU A 154 9.72 -16.96 1.95
N ALA A 155 10.38 -15.91 1.47
CA ALA A 155 11.65 -16.02 0.79
C ALA A 155 12.72 -16.59 1.74
N GLY A 156 13.70 -17.29 1.18
CA GLY A 156 14.80 -17.82 1.98
C GLY A 156 15.51 -18.97 1.31
N THR A 157 16.19 -19.74 2.14
CA THR A 157 16.91 -20.94 1.75
C THR A 157 16.12 -22.17 2.16
N CYS A 158 16.08 -23.18 1.28
CA CYS A 158 15.40 -24.42 1.56
C CYS A 158 16.04 -25.14 2.77
N PRO A 159 15.27 -25.47 3.82
CA PRO A 159 15.78 -26.17 4.99
C PRO A 159 16.13 -27.63 4.71
N VAL A 160 15.62 -28.19 3.60
CA VAL A 160 15.84 -29.60 3.22
C VAL A 160 17.14 -29.79 2.44
N CYS A 161 17.42 -28.92 1.46
CA CYS A 161 18.54 -29.12 0.53
C CYS A 161 19.42 -27.87 0.29
N GLY A 162 19.23 -26.81 1.06
CA GLY A 162 20.11 -25.63 1.04
C GLY A 162 19.99 -24.72 -0.19
N HIS A 163 19.10 -25.00 -1.14
CA HIS A 163 18.93 -24.18 -2.34
C HIS A 163 18.04 -22.96 -2.07
N LYS A 164 18.33 -21.82 -2.72
CA LYS A 164 17.50 -20.61 -2.63
C LYS A 164 16.11 -20.85 -3.21
N LEU A 165 15.07 -20.51 -2.44
CA LEU A 165 13.68 -20.64 -2.87
C LEU A 165 13.36 -19.63 -3.98
N ARG A 166 12.51 -20.02 -4.94
CA ARG A 166 12.06 -19.16 -6.04
C ARG A 166 10.58 -18.84 -5.90
N LYS A 167 10.22 -17.57 -6.09
CA LYS A 167 8.82 -17.11 -6.09
C LYS A 167 8.09 -17.71 -7.29
N ARG A 168 6.94 -18.33 -7.04
CA ARG A 168 6.05 -18.93 -8.04
C ARG A 168 4.64 -18.42 -7.81
N SER A 169 3.95 -18.01 -8.87
CA SER A 169 2.52 -17.68 -8.79
C SER A 169 1.70 -18.96 -8.62
N ARG A 170 0.78 -18.96 -7.67
CA ARG A 170 -0.25 -19.99 -7.55
C ARG A 170 -1.43 -19.57 -8.42
N SER A 171 -1.95 -20.52 -9.19
CA SER A 171 -3.18 -20.38 -9.98
C SER A 171 -4.41 -20.39 -9.09
#